data_AF-A0A7Z8LDK0-F1
#
_entry.id   AF-A0A7Z8LDK0-F1
#
_cell.length_a   1.000
_cell.length_b   1.000
_cell.length_c   1.000
_cell.angle_alpha   90.00
_cell.angle_beta   90.00
_cell.angle_gamma   90.00
#
_symmetry.space_group_name_H-M   'P 1'
#
loop_
_entity.id
_entity.type
_entity.pdbx_description
1 polymer ?
#
loop_
_entity_poly.entity_id
_entity_poly.type
_entity_poly.pdbx_seq_one_letter_code
_entity_poly.pdbx_strand_id
1 'polypeptide(L)'
;MLRAGSKRPARMAIMLITTSNSIRVKPRLALYAFITGIDSGGEGGGRSRRLRWQAGCRCRQGLAFMMPSPCRGDAMLDLGLREWWAICQGLSQGAICAVARKGGIHEHRGGLFRLQHRRFALIPALEHQAPERLLPALRAHHPIPIPPPGQLLLSAWAEVRAHWLLRRREEVDQLAALPGIQGLSQQELHSRFTYRGEEWLSLVLLQASVWRQPPPLGDHPAYGGCRSWIPLQAPLPIADSAPVLPAQQLEQAQRTLSQHFGDSQDMPE
;
A
#
# COMPACT_ATOMS: atom_id res chain seq x y z
N MET A 1 67.50 -21.56 -27.32
CA MET A 1 67.17 -22.65 -26.38
C MET A 1 67.20 -22.11 -24.96
N LEU A 2 66.04 -21.73 -24.40
CA LEU A 2 65.91 -21.33 -23.00
C LEU A 2 64.56 -21.85 -22.45
N ARG A 3 64.61 -22.18 -21.16
CA ARG A 3 63.86 -23.22 -20.44
C ARG A 3 62.37 -22.96 -20.21
N ALA A 4 61.62 -24.06 -20.19
CA ALA A 4 60.27 -24.16 -19.65
C ALA A 4 60.23 -23.87 -18.14
N GLY A 5 59.30 -23.00 -17.72
CA GLY A 5 58.97 -22.74 -16.32
C GLY A 5 57.53 -23.17 -16.03
N SER A 6 57.37 -24.25 -15.27
CA SER A 6 56.08 -24.73 -14.77
C SER A 6 55.51 -23.77 -13.73
N LYS A 7 54.28 -23.27 -13.92
CA LYS A 7 53.49 -22.63 -12.86
C LYS A 7 52.38 -23.59 -12.43
N ARG A 8 52.42 -24.02 -11.16
CA ARG A 8 51.33 -24.71 -10.47
C ARG A 8 50.23 -23.68 -10.13
N PRO A 9 48.94 -24.02 -10.18
CA PRO A 9 47.89 -23.15 -9.68
C PRO A 9 47.76 -23.24 -8.15
N ALA A 10 47.64 -22.09 -7.50
CA ALA A 10 47.33 -21.97 -6.08
C ALA A 10 45.85 -22.31 -5.84
N ARG A 11 45.59 -23.20 -4.86
CA ARG A 11 44.25 -23.50 -4.33
C ARG A 11 43.84 -22.36 -3.40
N MET A 12 42.79 -21.60 -3.74
CA MET A 12 42.09 -20.73 -2.79
C MET A 12 41.17 -21.58 -1.92
N ALA A 13 41.45 -21.62 -0.62
CA ALA A 13 40.55 -22.15 0.39
C ALA A 13 39.51 -21.07 0.73
N ILE A 14 38.23 -21.37 0.50
CA ILE A 14 37.10 -20.55 0.94
C ILE A 14 36.83 -20.91 2.40
N MET A 15 37.12 -19.99 3.30
CA MET A 15 36.81 -20.08 4.73
C MET A 15 35.35 -19.66 4.94
N LEU A 16 34.48 -20.64 5.17
CA LEU A 16 33.09 -20.41 5.61
C LEU A 16 33.12 -19.98 7.08
N ILE A 17 32.87 -18.71 7.36
CA ILE A 17 32.60 -18.22 8.71
C ILE A 17 31.08 -18.27 8.92
N THR A 18 30.62 -19.28 9.65
CA THR A 18 29.25 -19.36 10.16
C THR A 18 29.15 -18.56 11.44
N THR A 19 28.47 -17.42 11.44
CA THR A 19 28.03 -16.77 12.68
C THR A 19 26.52 -16.94 12.82
N SER A 20 26.15 -17.90 13.66
CA SER A 20 24.82 -18.03 14.25
C SER A 20 24.58 -16.80 15.13
N ASN A 21 23.56 -16.01 14.82
CA ASN A 21 23.04 -15.04 15.78
C ASN A 21 21.51 -15.10 15.78
N SER A 22 20.98 -15.79 16.80
CA SER A 22 19.56 -15.94 17.05
C SER A 22 19.07 -14.72 17.84
N ILE A 23 18.51 -13.72 17.15
CA ILE A 23 17.85 -12.60 17.80
C ILE A 23 16.34 -12.80 17.73
N ARG A 24 15.77 -13.15 18.89
CA ARG A 24 14.35 -13.38 19.12
C ARG A 24 13.66 -12.02 19.31
N VAL A 25 13.04 -11.48 18.26
CA VAL A 25 12.29 -10.21 18.32
C VAL A 25 10.85 -10.50 18.74
N LYS A 26 10.44 -10.03 19.91
CA LYS A 26 9.04 -10.03 20.37
C LYS A 26 8.30 -8.83 19.76
N PRO A 27 7.03 -8.97 19.32
CA PRO A 27 6.26 -7.82 18.84
C PRO A 27 5.81 -6.96 20.03
N ARG A 28 6.15 -5.67 20.00
CA ARG A 28 5.57 -4.65 20.88
C ARG A 28 4.27 -4.16 20.25
N LEU A 29 3.15 -4.46 20.90
CA LEU A 29 1.87 -3.80 20.67
C LEU A 29 2.00 -2.34 21.16
N ALA A 30 1.91 -1.38 20.23
CA ALA A 30 1.73 0.03 20.57
C ALA A 30 0.22 0.31 20.66
N LEU A 31 -0.29 0.42 21.88
CA LEU A 31 -1.63 0.88 22.16
C LEU A 31 -1.58 2.41 22.23
N TYR A 32 -2.24 3.10 21.30
CA TYR A 32 -2.47 4.55 21.40
C TYR A 32 -3.60 4.79 22.41
N ALA A 33 -3.28 5.44 23.53
CA ALA A 33 -4.25 5.94 24.50
C ALA A 33 -4.72 7.33 24.06
N PHE A 34 -6.05 7.49 23.91
CA PHE A 34 -6.70 8.78 23.70
C PHE A 34 -6.75 9.56 25.02
N ILE A 35 -6.40 10.84 24.93
CA ILE A 35 -6.61 11.84 25.98
C ILE A 35 -8.04 12.36 25.85
N THR A 36 -8.86 12.15 26.86
CA THR A 36 -9.96 13.06 27.20
C THR A 36 -9.98 13.21 28.71
N GLY A 37 -9.42 14.33 29.18
CA GLY A 37 -9.65 14.82 30.53
C GLY A 37 -10.94 15.63 30.55
N ILE A 38 -11.88 15.24 31.40
CA ILE A 38 -12.86 16.14 32.01
C ILE A 38 -12.90 15.76 33.48
N ASP A 39 -12.38 16.67 34.30
CA ASP A 39 -12.56 16.70 35.75
C ASP A 39 -14.00 17.06 36.10
N SER A 40 -14.57 16.34 37.06
CA SER A 40 -15.63 16.82 37.96
C SER A 40 -15.70 15.87 39.16
N GLY A 41 -15.10 16.28 40.27
CA GLY A 41 -15.21 15.60 41.56
C GLY A 41 -16.58 15.80 42.22
N GLY A 42 -16.90 14.92 43.18
CA GLY A 42 -18.04 15.06 44.08
C GLY A 42 -18.39 13.77 44.80
N GLU A 43 -17.92 13.63 46.04
CA GLU A 43 -18.11 12.51 46.96
C GLU A 43 -19.58 12.28 47.41
N GLY A 44 -19.91 11.05 47.83
CA GLY A 44 -21.16 10.77 48.55
C GLY A 44 -21.40 9.28 48.82
N GLY A 45 -21.25 8.86 50.08
CA GLY A 45 -21.15 7.47 50.51
C GLY A 45 -22.43 6.60 50.53
N GLY A 46 -22.20 5.29 50.39
CA GLY A 46 -22.74 4.24 51.27
C GLY A 46 -24.16 3.71 51.04
N ARG A 47 -24.26 2.45 50.57
CA ARG A 47 -24.73 1.28 51.36
C ARG A 47 -24.93 0.05 50.47
N SER A 48 -24.42 -1.07 50.96
CA SER A 48 -24.56 -2.43 50.43
C SER A 48 -25.99 -2.95 50.52
N ARG A 49 -26.52 -3.52 49.43
CA ARG A 49 -27.55 -4.58 49.48
C ARG A 49 -27.22 -5.66 48.45
N ARG A 50 -26.98 -6.87 48.95
CA ARG A 50 -26.88 -8.11 48.16
C ARG A 50 -28.26 -8.45 47.60
N LEU A 51 -28.34 -8.76 46.31
CA LEU A 51 -29.46 -9.50 45.75
C LEU A 51 -28.95 -10.79 45.12
N ARG A 52 -29.65 -11.85 45.52
CA ARG A 52 -29.39 -13.26 45.33
C ARG A 52 -29.86 -13.66 43.93
N TRP A 53 -28.98 -14.27 43.14
CA TRP A 53 -29.32 -14.88 41.86
C TRP A 53 -30.09 -16.18 42.10
N GLN A 54 -31.28 -16.30 41.51
CA GLN A 54 -31.94 -17.58 41.29
C GLN A 54 -32.08 -17.79 39.78
N ALA A 55 -31.60 -18.95 39.36
CA ALA A 55 -31.57 -19.43 37.99
C ALA A 55 -32.92 -20.01 37.56
N GLY A 56 -33.20 -19.91 36.26
CA GLY A 56 -34.13 -20.83 35.59
C GLY A 56 -35.04 -20.17 34.58
N CYS A 57 -34.58 -20.06 33.33
CA CYS A 57 -35.49 -20.00 32.18
C CYS A 57 -34.94 -20.86 31.05
N ARG A 58 -35.65 -21.95 30.78
CA ARG A 58 -35.60 -22.69 29.51
C ARG A 58 -36.39 -21.85 28.50
N CYS A 59 -35.79 -21.55 27.36
CA CYS A 59 -36.55 -21.34 26.13
C CYS A 59 -35.91 -22.16 25.02
N ARG A 60 -36.72 -23.09 24.50
CA ARG A 60 -36.49 -23.82 23.25
C ARG A 60 -36.73 -22.87 22.07
N GLN A 61 -36.17 -23.30 20.95
CA GLN A 61 -36.40 -22.87 19.57
C GLN A 61 -35.46 -21.76 19.10
N GLY A 62 -34.44 -22.23 18.39
CA GLY A 62 -33.38 -21.43 17.80
C GLY A 62 -33.93 -20.50 16.73
N LEU A 63 -33.77 -19.21 16.98
CA LEU A 63 -33.48 -18.26 15.93
C LEU A 63 -32.05 -18.54 15.50
N ALA A 64 -31.90 -19.34 14.44
CA ALA A 64 -30.70 -19.27 13.62
C ALA A 64 -30.55 -17.80 13.25
N PHE A 65 -29.51 -17.15 13.76
CA PHE A 65 -29.12 -15.81 13.33
C PHE A 65 -28.85 -15.95 11.84
N MET A 66 -29.85 -15.59 11.04
CA MET A 66 -29.77 -15.60 9.58
C MET A 66 -28.77 -14.51 9.25
N MET A 67 -27.49 -14.89 9.24
CA MET A 67 -26.43 -14.13 8.59
C MET A 67 -27.00 -13.79 7.22
N PRO A 68 -27.15 -12.50 6.86
CA PRO A 68 -27.60 -12.17 5.53
C PRO A 68 -26.59 -12.78 4.57
N SER A 69 -27.03 -13.76 3.78
CA SER A 69 -26.26 -14.31 2.67
C SER A 69 -25.91 -13.14 1.75
N PRO A 70 -24.63 -12.89 1.42
CA PRO A 70 -24.29 -11.88 0.44
C PRO A 70 -24.62 -12.43 -0.95
N CYS A 71 -25.86 -12.24 -1.41
CA CYS A 71 -26.17 -12.25 -2.82
C CYS A 71 -26.01 -10.82 -3.35
N ARG A 72 -24.78 -10.44 -3.66
CA ARG A 72 -24.42 -9.29 -4.50
C ARG A 72 -23.20 -9.77 -5.28
N GLY A 73 -23.25 -9.75 -6.61
CA GLY A 73 -22.13 -10.21 -7.43
C GLY A 73 -20.82 -9.65 -6.90
N ASP A 74 -19.96 -10.54 -6.40
CA ASP A 74 -18.68 -10.17 -5.81
C ASP A 74 -17.93 -9.36 -6.85
N ALA A 75 -17.71 -8.08 -6.57
CA ALA A 75 -17.03 -7.23 -7.52
C ALA A 75 -15.59 -7.76 -7.66
N MET A 76 -15.31 -8.33 -8.82
CA MET A 76 -13.99 -8.85 -9.15
C MET A 76 -13.14 -7.72 -9.73
N LEU A 77 -11.82 -7.85 -9.56
CA LEU A 77 -10.81 -7.01 -10.18
C LEU A 77 -10.18 -7.79 -11.31
N ASP A 78 -10.25 -7.28 -12.53
CA ASP A 78 -9.61 -7.87 -13.71
C ASP A 78 -8.27 -7.20 -14.04
N LEU A 79 -7.94 -6.11 -13.35
CA LEU A 79 -6.73 -5.33 -13.54
C LEU A 79 -6.01 -4.99 -12.25
N GLY A 80 -4.70 -4.86 -12.37
CA GLY A 80 -3.81 -4.36 -11.36
C GLY A 80 -3.04 -3.13 -11.81
N LEU A 81 -2.80 -2.20 -10.89
CA LEU A 81 -1.86 -1.11 -11.05
C LEU A 81 -0.50 -1.54 -10.49
N ARG A 82 0.51 -1.59 -11.35
CA ARG A 82 1.89 -1.92 -10.97
C ARG A 82 2.56 -0.74 -10.29
N GLU A 83 3.00 -0.90 -9.05
CA GLU A 83 3.64 0.17 -8.28
C GLU A 83 4.68 -0.39 -7.32
N TRP A 84 5.66 0.42 -6.93
CA TRP A 84 6.73 -0.01 -6.03
C TRP A 84 6.21 -0.62 -4.73
N TRP A 85 6.85 -1.70 -4.29
CA TRP A 85 6.54 -2.39 -3.03
C TRP A 85 6.32 -1.42 -1.86
N ALA A 86 7.23 -0.46 -1.66
CA ALA A 86 7.15 0.49 -0.56
C ALA A 86 5.91 1.41 -0.64
N ILE A 87 5.47 1.75 -1.85
CA ILE A 87 4.25 2.55 -2.06
C ILE A 87 3.01 1.68 -1.81
N CYS A 88 2.98 0.44 -2.29
CA CYS A 88 1.91 -0.51 -1.96
C CYS A 88 1.79 -0.72 -0.45
N GLN A 89 2.92 -0.83 0.25
CA GLN A 89 2.96 -0.94 1.70
C GLN A 89 2.45 0.31 2.39
N GLY A 90 2.93 1.49 1.99
CA GLY A 90 2.47 2.76 2.52
C GLY A 90 0.96 2.97 2.37
N LEU A 91 0.37 2.57 1.23
CA LEU A 91 -1.07 2.59 1.01
C LEU A 91 -1.82 1.59 1.90
N SER A 92 -1.33 0.34 1.98
CA SER A 92 -1.96 -0.72 2.78
C SER A 92 -1.91 -0.46 4.30
N GLN A 93 -0.98 0.37 4.76
CA GLN A 93 -0.79 0.75 6.16
C GLN A 93 -1.40 2.11 6.49
N GLY A 94 -1.89 2.84 5.48
CA GLY A 94 -2.48 4.17 5.66
C GLY A 94 -1.44 5.27 5.94
N ALA A 95 -0.16 5.00 5.69
CA ALA A 95 0.91 5.99 5.80
C ALA A 95 0.86 7.03 4.67
N ILE A 96 0.33 6.63 3.51
CA ILE A 96 0.04 7.50 2.36
C ILE A 96 -1.34 7.15 1.79
N CYS A 97 -1.92 8.05 1.00
CA CYS A 97 -3.25 7.84 0.39
C CYS A 97 -3.30 8.16 -1.10
N ALA A 98 -2.21 8.60 -1.71
CA ALA A 98 -2.14 8.96 -3.11
C ALA A 98 -0.88 8.42 -3.79
N VAL A 99 -0.97 8.27 -5.11
CA VAL A 99 0.17 7.90 -5.97
C VAL A 99 0.47 9.00 -6.97
N ALA A 100 1.75 9.27 -7.19
CA ALA A 100 2.24 10.20 -8.21
C ALA A 100 2.81 9.42 -9.40
N ARG A 101 2.21 9.58 -10.57
CA ARG A 101 2.39 8.73 -11.75
C ARG A 101 2.68 9.56 -13.00
N LYS A 102 3.63 9.10 -13.81
CA LYS A 102 3.92 9.63 -15.14
C LYS A 102 3.64 8.60 -16.24
N GLY A 103 3.88 7.33 -15.96
CA GLY A 103 3.75 6.22 -16.91
C GLY A 103 5.06 5.45 -17.05
N GLY A 104 4.98 4.25 -17.62
CA GLY A 104 6.15 3.39 -17.88
C GLY A 104 6.63 3.49 -19.32
N ILE A 105 7.85 3.03 -19.59
CA ILE A 105 8.49 3.04 -20.92
C ILE A 105 7.65 2.30 -21.99
N HIS A 106 6.89 1.28 -21.57
CA HIS A 106 6.11 0.44 -22.48
C HIS A 106 4.62 0.85 -22.56
N GLU A 107 4.26 2.04 -22.07
CA GLU A 107 2.88 2.52 -22.18
C GLU A 107 2.55 3.02 -23.58
N HIS A 108 1.32 2.73 -24.02
CA HIS A 108 0.80 3.16 -25.31
C HIS A 108 0.92 4.68 -25.48
N ARG A 109 1.22 5.15 -26.71
CA ARG A 109 1.43 6.57 -27.06
C ARG A 109 2.60 7.25 -26.34
N GLY A 110 3.73 6.55 -26.15
CA GLY A 110 5.00 7.21 -25.81
C GLY A 110 5.34 7.29 -24.32
N GLY A 111 4.70 6.47 -23.48
CA GLY A 111 5.06 6.35 -22.06
C GLY A 111 4.15 7.11 -21.09
N LEU A 112 2.98 7.56 -21.53
CA LEU A 112 2.07 8.37 -20.73
C LEU A 112 1.12 7.48 -19.92
N PHE A 113 1.11 7.67 -18.60
CA PHE A 113 0.08 7.12 -17.72
C PHE A 113 -1.25 7.78 -18.03
N ARG A 114 -2.27 6.95 -18.20
CA ARG A 114 -3.67 7.38 -18.16
C ARG A 114 -4.35 6.61 -17.05
N LEU A 115 -5.10 7.33 -16.23
CA LEU A 115 -6.05 6.68 -15.35
C LEU A 115 -7.12 6.03 -16.22
N GLN A 116 -7.27 4.71 -16.15
CA GLN A 116 -8.19 3.95 -17.01
C GLN A 116 -9.28 3.24 -16.21
N HIS A 117 -9.04 2.98 -14.93
CA HIS A 117 -9.89 2.13 -14.12
C HIS A 117 -10.15 2.77 -12.76
N ARG A 118 -11.39 2.67 -12.30
CA ARG A 118 -11.80 3.15 -10.98
C ARG A 118 -11.35 2.23 -9.85
N ARG A 119 -11.29 0.92 -10.08
CA ARG A 119 -10.87 -0.08 -9.08
C ARG A 119 -9.84 -1.01 -9.67
N PHE A 120 -8.79 -1.33 -8.90
CA PHE A 120 -7.69 -2.17 -9.34
C PHE A 120 -6.92 -2.77 -8.16
N ALA A 121 -6.28 -3.91 -8.38
CA ALA A 121 -5.33 -4.49 -7.42
C ALA A 121 -4.02 -3.68 -7.41
N LEU A 122 -3.31 -3.62 -6.28
CA LEU A 122 -1.97 -3.02 -6.22
C LEU A 122 -0.92 -4.12 -6.43
N ILE A 123 -0.31 -4.15 -7.63
CA ILE A 123 0.69 -5.16 -7.99
C ILE A 123 2.08 -4.65 -7.64
N PRO A 124 2.78 -5.27 -6.67
CA PRO A 124 4.09 -4.78 -6.26
C PRO A 124 5.13 -4.99 -7.36
N ALA A 125 5.83 -3.92 -7.73
CA ALA A 125 7.05 -3.95 -8.52
C ALA A 125 8.26 -3.81 -7.60
N LEU A 126 9.27 -4.63 -7.86
CA LEU A 126 10.49 -4.67 -7.07
C LEU A 126 11.65 -3.95 -7.78
N GLU A 127 11.49 -3.69 -9.08
CA GLU A 127 12.53 -3.09 -9.91
C GLU A 127 12.62 -1.57 -9.69
N HIS A 128 13.86 -1.08 -9.69
CA HIS A 128 14.19 0.34 -9.59
C HIS A 128 13.77 1.06 -8.30
N GLN A 129 13.12 0.38 -7.35
CA GLN A 129 12.91 0.92 -6.02
C GLN A 129 14.26 1.06 -5.31
N ALA A 130 14.52 2.25 -4.76
CA ALA A 130 15.70 2.52 -3.94
C ALA A 130 15.32 3.43 -2.76
N PRO A 131 15.90 3.25 -1.55
CA PRO A 131 15.55 4.03 -0.36
C PRO A 131 15.62 5.56 -0.54
N GLU A 132 16.58 6.05 -1.31
CA GLU A 132 16.80 7.48 -1.61
C GLU A 132 15.68 8.09 -2.50
N ARG A 133 14.95 7.25 -3.23
CA ARG A 133 13.80 7.65 -4.06
C ARG A 133 12.49 7.72 -3.26
N LEU A 134 12.54 7.35 -1.98
CA LEU A 134 11.40 7.30 -1.07
C LEU A 134 11.53 8.36 0.03
N LEU A 135 10.38 8.82 0.52
CA LEU A 135 10.31 9.57 1.78
C LEU A 135 10.80 8.70 2.94
N PRO A 136 11.41 9.30 3.99
CA PRO A 136 11.94 8.57 5.13
C PRO A 136 10.95 7.56 5.75
N ALA A 137 9.67 7.93 5.83
CA ALA A 137 8.61 7.10 6.40
C ALA A 137 8.44 5.74 5.69
N LEU A 138 8.77 5.63 4.40
CA LEU A 138 8.59 4.40 3.62
C LEU A 138 9.89 3.60 3.40
N ARG A 139 11.04 4.14 3.83
CA ARG A 139 12.34 3.47 3.65
C ARG A 139 12.44 2.14 4.41
N ALA A 140 11.67 1.98 5.49
CA ALA A 140 11.61 0.74 6.26
C ALA A 140 11.05 -0.45 5.46
N HIS A 141 10.40 -0.21 4.33
CA HIS A 141 9.96 -1.27 3.39
C HIS A 141 11.07 -1.71 2.42
N HIS A 142 12.31 -1.34 2.72
CA HIS A 142 13.52 -1.83 2.07
C HIS A 142 14.44 -2.48 3.14
N PRO A 143 14.91 -3.73 2.95
CA PRO A 143 14.79 -4.55 1.75
C PRO A 143 13.38 -5.10 1.54
N ILE A 144 13.08 -5.39 0.28
CA ILE A 144 11.83 -6.01 -0.14
C ILE A 144 11.86 -7.49 0.30
N PRO A 145 10.78 -8.03 0.91
CA PRO A 145 10.72 -9.44 1.27
C PRO A 145 10.74 -10.32 0.01
N ILE A 146 11.44 -11.45 0.10
CA ILE A 146 11.48 -12.45 -0.97
C ILE A 146 10.12 -13.17 -0.99
N PRO A 147 9.34 -13.08 -2.08
CA PRO A 147 8.08 -13.80 -2.17
C PRO A 147 8.31 -15.32 -2.21
N PRO A 148 7.31 -16.14 -1.83
CA PRO A 148 7.33 -17.57 -2.13
C PRO A 148 7.53 -17.81 -3.64
N PRO A 149 8.22 -18.89 -4.05
CA PRO A 149 8.44 -19.18 -5.46
C PRO A 149 7.14 -19.21 -6.27
N GLY A 150 7.11 -18.45 -7.38
CA GLY A 150 5.94 -18.38 -8.26
C GLY A 150 4.76 -17.61 -7.69
N GLN A 151 4.96 -16.75 -6.68
CA GLN A 151 3.89 -15.94 -6.08
C GLN A 151 4.27 -14.45 -6.02
N LEU A 152 3.26 -13.59 -6.01
CA LEU A 152 3.39 -12.17 -5.70
C LEU A 152 2.79 -11.87 -4.32
N LEU A 153 3.45 -10.98 -3.58
CA LEU A 153 2.98 -10.53 -2.26
C LEU A 153 1.94 -9.42 -2.41
N LEU A 154 0.70 -9.81 -2.64
CA LEU A 154 -0.43 -8.89 -2.74
C LEU A 154 -0.90 -8.44 -1.34
N SER A 155 -1.05 -7.13 -1.12
CA SER A 155 -1.47 -6.59 0.18
C SER A 155 -2.80 -5.85 0.15
N ALA A 156 -3.07 -5.10 -0.92
CA ALA A 156 -4.25 -4.24 -1.02
C ALA A 156 -4.75 -4.08 -2.46
N TRP A 157 -5.99 -3.64 -2.57
CA TRP A 157 -6.56 -3.05 -3.78
C TRP A 157 -6.95 -1.60 -3.50
N ALA A 158 -7.24 -0.84 -4.54
CA ALA A 158 -7.60 0.56 -4.41
C ALA A 158 -8.77 0.95 -5.30
N GLU A 159 -9.56 1.91 -4.80
CA GLU A 159 -10.55 2.66 -5.57
C GLU A 159 -10.11 4.12 -5.72
N VAL A 160 -10.23 4.67 -6.92
CA VAL A 160 -9.91 6.07 -7.18
C VAL A 160 -10.99 6.98 -6.58
N ARG A 161 -10.54 7.99 -5.84
CA ARG A 161 -11.42 9.01 -5.24
C ARG A 161 -11.33 10.35 -5.92
N ALA A 162 -10.15 10.72 -6.40
CA ALA A 162 -9.91 11.96 -7.12
C ALA A 162 -8.61 11.87 -7.92
N HIS A 163 -8.48 12.74 -8.92
CA HIS A 163 -7.33 12.81 -9.80
C HIS A 163 -7.00 14.26 -10.14
N TRP A 164 -5.71 14.57 -10.20
CA TRP A 164 -5.19 15.85 -10.68
C TRP A 164 -4.06 15.60 -11.66
N LEU A 165 -3.97 16.46 -12.67
CA LEU A 165 -2.81 16.53 -13.56
C LEU A 165 -2.01 17.80 -13.22
N LEU A 166 -0.90 17.62 -12.52
CA LEU A 166 0.03 18.70 -12.20
C LEU A 166 0.82 19.03 -13.46
N ARG A 167 0.96 20.32 -13.78
CA ARG A 167 1.63 20.82 -14.99
C ARG A 167 2.69 21.88 -14.71
N ARG A 168 2.84 22.29 -13.45
CA ARG A 168 3.81 23.30 -13.02
C ARG A 168 4.77 22.71 -11.99
N ARG A 169 6.02 23.12 -12.04
CA ARG A 169 7.05 22.64 -11.11
C ARG A 169 6.69 22.98 -9.66
N GLU A 170 6.09 24.16 -9.45
CA GLU A 170 5.66 24.62 -8.13
C GLU A 170 4.59 23.71 -7.52
N GLU A 171 3.74 23.08 -8.33
CA GLU A 171 2.75 22.10 -7.85
C GLU A 171 3.42 20.82 -7.35
N VAL A 172 4.51 20.41 -8.01
CA VAL A 172 5.31 19.26 -7.58
C VAL A 172 6.04 19.55 -6.27
N ASP A 173 6.56 20.77 -6.10
CA ASP A 173 7.17 21.23 -4.86
C ASP A 173 6.16 21.26 -3.72
N GLN A 174 4.94 21.77 -3.97
CA GLN A 174 3.85 21.74 -3.00
C GLN A 174 3.46 20.31 -2.62
N LEU A 175 3.32 19.40 -3.61
CA LEU A 175 3.03 17.99 -3.36
C LEU A 175 4.11 17.33 -2.49
N ALA A 176 5.39 17.62 -2.75
CA ALA A 176 6.50 17.08 -1.98
C ALA A 176 6.48 17.51 -0.51
N ALA A 177 5.92 18.69 -0.22
CA ALA A 177 5.80 19.24 1.12
C ALA A 177 4.59 18.71 1.91
N LEU A 178 3.62 18.05 1.26
CA LEU A 178 2.41 17.53 1.92
C LEU A 178 2.68 16.19 2.63
N PRO A 179 2.64 16.14 3.97
CA PRO A 179 2.88 14.90 4.70
C PRO A 179 1.72 13.93 4.54
N GLY A 180 2.02 12.63 4.46
CA GLY A 180 0.99 11.57 4.43
C GLY A 180 0.16 11.49 3.15
N ILE A 181 0.49 12.25 2.11
CA ILE A 181 -0.19 12.18 0.81
C ILE A 181 0.44 11.11 -0.08
N GLN A 182 1.72 11.26 -0.43
CA GLN A 182 2.45 10.40 -1.36
C GLN A 182 3.83 10.02 -0.80
N GLY A 183 4.46 8.98 -1.35
CA GLY A 183 5.62 8.33 -0.73
C GLY A 183 7.00 8.58 -1.37
N LEU A 184 7.08 9.27 -2.50
CA LEU A 184 8.30 9.50 -3.27
C LEU A 184 9.07 10.71 -2.74
N SER A 185 10.40 10.67 -2.87
CA SER A 185 11.24 11.83 -2.53
C SER A 185 10.98 12.99 -3.50
N GLN A 186 11.31 14.22 -3.10
CA GLN A 186 11.18 15.39 -3.97
C GLN A 186 11.96 15.22 -5.28
N GLN A 187 13.18 14.68 -5.20
CA GLN A 187 14.01 14.38 -6.38
C GLN A 187 13.32 13.38 -7.32
N GLU A 188 12.70 12.33 -6.77
CA GLU A 188 11.98 11.34 -7.56
C GLU A 188 10.72 11.95 -8.22
N LEU A 189 9.97 12.79 -7.49
CA LEU A 189 8.83 13.51 -8.04
C LEU A 189 9.22 14.40 -9.21
N HIS A 190 10.28 15.20 -9.08
CA HIS A 190 10.78 16.02 -10.19
C HIS A 190 11.28 15.18 -11.36
N SER A 191 12.00 14.08 -11.09
CA SER A 191 12.46 13.18 -12.14
C SER A 191 11.31 12.58 -12.93
N ARG A 192 10.20 12.20 -12.26
CA ARG A 192 8.98 11.74 -12.92
C ARG A 192 8.27 12.88 -13.67
N PHE A 193 8.22 14.07 -13.08
CA PHE A 193 7.54 15.24 -13.66
C PHE A 193 8.12 15.63 -15.02
N THR A 194 9.45 15.62 -15.18
CA THR A 194 10.17 16.00 -16.41
C THR A 194 10.57 14.82 -17.31
N TYR A 195 10.14 13.61 -16.96
CA TYR A 195 10.51 12.41 -17.70
C TYR A 195 10.14 12.54 -19.19
N ARG A 196 11.10 12.21 -20.06
CA ARG A 196 11.01 12.38 -21.53
C ARG A 196 10.78 13.82 -22.01
N GLY A 197 11.16 14.81 -21.21
CA GLY A 197 11.05 16.23 -21.59
C GLY A 197 9.62 16.77 -21.58
N GLU A 198 8.68 16.02 -20.99
CA GLU A 198 7.31 16.48 -20.81
C GLU A 198 7.09 16.92 -19.37
N GLU A 199 6.45 18.07 -19.14
CA GLU A 199 6.22 18.66 -17.81
C GLU A 199 4.81 18.39 -17.30
N TRP A 200 4.60 17.20 -16.76
CA TRP A 200 3.32 16.87 -16.11
C TRP A 200 3.47 15.69 -15.16
N LEU A 201 2.59 15.58 -14.16
CA LEU A 201 2.52 14.45 -13.24
C LEU A 201 1.06 14.18 -12.85
N SER A 202 0.61 12.94 -12.96
CA SER A 202 -0.71 12.51 -12.49
C SER A 202 -0.65 12.23 -10.99
N LEU A 203 -1.52 12.86 -10.22
CA LEU A 203 -1.72 12.59 -8.80
C LEU A 203 -3.09 11.93 -8.64
N VAL A 204 -3.11 10.71 -8.09
CA VAL A 204 -4.34 9.92 -7.94
C VAL A 204 -4.55 9.64 -6.45
N LEU A 205 -5.64 10.16 -5.89
CA LEU A 205 -6.08 9.86 -4.53
C LEU A 205 -6.84 8.54 -4.51
N LEU A 206 -6.49 7.67 -3.57
CA LEU A 206 -6.96 6.29 -3.51
C LEU A 206 -7.61 5.98 -2.15
N GLN A 207 -8.76 5.33 -2.18
CA GLN A 207 -9.25 4.53 -1.06
C GLN A 207 -8.63 3.14 -1.16
N ALA A 208 -7.52 2.92 -0.45
CA ALA A 208 -6.95 1.59 -0.33
C ALA A 208 -7.80 0.73 0.61
N SER A 209 -7.93 -0.56 0.27
CA SER A 209 -8.57 -1.58 1.08
C SER A 209 -7.69 -2.81 1.17
N VAL A 210 -7.56 -3.38 2.37
CA VAL A 210 -6.76 -4.57 2.63
C VAL A 210 -7.67 -5.78 2.79
N TRP A 211 -7.29 -6.91 2.21
CA TRP A 211 -7.96 -8.18 2.45
C TRP A 211 -7.63 -8.70 3.85
N ARG A 212 -8.62 -9.29 4.53
CA ARG A 212 -8.37 -10.06 5.75
C ARG A 212 -7.43 -11.24 5.47
N GLN A 213 -7.61 -11.88 4.31
CA GLN A 213 -6.73 -12.91 3.77
C GLN A 213 -6.50 -12.60 2.29
N PRO A 214 -5.31 -12.09 1.90
CA PRO A 214 -5.03 -11.77 0.52
C PRO A 214 -5.19 -13.00 -0.38
N PRO A 215 -5.91 -12.88 -1.51
CA PRO A 215 -6.03 -13.98 -2.46
C PRO A 215 -4.64 -14.29 -3.05
N PRO A 216 -4.32 -15.57 -3.31
CA PRO A 216 -3.06 -15.93 -3.94
C PRO A 216 -3.01 -15.35 -5.35
N LEU A 217 -1.90 -14.69 -5.68
CA LEU A 217 -1.60 -14.26 -7.04
C LEU A 217 -0.30 -14.92 -7.48
N GLY A 218 -0.40 -15.80 -8.48
CA GLY A 218 0.76 -16.42 -9.08
C GLY A 218 1.62 -15.38 -9.80
N ASP A 219 2.95 -15.53 -9.72
CA ASP A 219 3.84 -14.79 -10.58
C ASP A 219 3.60 -15.20 -12.04
N HIS A 220 3.67 -14.24 -12.95
CA HIS A 220 3.38 -14.46 -14.36
C HIS A 220 4.23 -13.51 -15.21
N PRO A 221 4.80 -13.95 -16.35
CA PRO A 221 5.63 -13.08 -17.20
C PRO A 221 4.92 -11.79 -17.64
N ALA A 222 3.59 -11.81 -17.79
CA ALA A 222 2.80 -10.63 -18.13
C ALA A 222 2.73 -9.57 -17.01
N TYR A 223 3.13 -9.91 -15.78
CA TYR A 223 3.18 -9.00 -14.64
C TYR A 223 4.53 -8.28 -14.51
N GLY A 224 5.52 -8.70 -15.31
CA GLY A 224 6.82 -8.04 -15.44
C GLY A 224 6.81 -6.87 -16.42
N GLY A 225 7.92 -6.13 -16.45
CA GLY A 225 8.17 -5.06 -17.42
C GLY A 225 7.65 -3.67 -17.02
N CYS A 226 7.98 -2.66 -17.84
CA CYS A 226 7.69 -1.26 -17.51
C CYS A 226 6.31 -0.80 -18.02
N ARG A 227 5.24 -1.50 -17.62
CA ARG A 227 3.83 -1.12 -17.87
C ARG A 227 3.13 -0.81 -16.55
N SER A 228 2.15 0.10 -16.58
CA SER A 228 1.41 0.51 -15.37
C SER A 228 0.21 -0.38 -15.11
N TRP A 229 -0.53 -0.74 -16.15
CA TRP A 229 -1.76 -1.53 -16.06
C TRP A 229 -1.51 -2.97 -16.46
N ILE A 230 -1.87 -3.89 -15.56
CA ILE A 230 -1.61 -5.31 -15.67
C ILE A 230 -2.96 -6.05 -15.71
N PRO A 231 -3.35 -6.61 -16.86
CA PRO A 231 -4.48 -7.52 -16.93
C PRO A 231 -4.19 -8.77 -16.08
N LEU A 232 -5.07 -9.07 -15.14
CA LEU A 232 -4.92 -10.21 -14.26
C LEU A 232 -5.31 -11.49 -15.00
N GLN A 233 -4.55 -12.56 -14.80
CA GLN A 233 -4.82 -13.87 -15.41
C GLN A 233 -6.08 -14.53 -14.84
N ALA A 234 -6.42 -14.19 -13.60
CA ALA A 234 -7.66 -14.56 -12.96
C ALA A 234 -8.20 -13.33 -12.20
N PRO A 235 -9.52 -13.08 -12.24
CA PRO A 235 -10.10 -11.97 -11.50
C PRO A 235 -9.89 -12.16 -9.98
N LEU A 236 -9.65 -11.07 -9.25
CA LEU A 236 -9.49 -11.10 -7.79
C LEU A 236 -10.74 -10.57 -7.08
N PRO A 237 -11.27 -11.26 -6.07
CA PRO A 237 -12.44 -10.78 -5.34
C PRO A 237 -12.07 -9.58 -4.46
N ILE A 238 -12.97 -8.60 -4.34
CA ILE A 238 -12.84 -7.54 -3.31
C ILE A 238 -13.55 -7.89 -1.99
N ALA A 239 -14.25 -9.02 -1.93
CA ALA A 239 -14.90 -9.49 -0.71
C ALA A 239 -13.89 -9.67 0.44
N ASP A 240 -14.37 -9.63 1.68
CA ASP A 240 -13.56 -9.76 2.89
C ASP A 240 -12.38 -8.78 2.97
N SER A 241 -12.56 -7.57 2.42
CA SER A 241 -11.62 -6.47 2.55
C SER A 241 -12.22 -5.30 3.36
N ALA A 242 -11.34 -4.48 3.92
CA ALA A 242 -11.73 -3.30 4.69
C ALA A 242 -10.93 -2.07 4.24
N PRO A 243 -11.55 -0.88 4.18
CA PRO A 243 -10.85 0.35 3.88
C PRO A 243 -9.77 0.63 4.94
N VAL A 244 -8.59 1.02 4.49
CA VAL A 244 -7.44 1.30 5.37
C VAL A 244 -7.64 2.62 6.13
N LEU A 245 -8.00 3.68 5.40
CA LEU A 245 -8.31 4.99 5.99
C LEU A 245 -9.83 5.15 6.14
N PRO A 246 -10.31 5.69 7.28
CA PRO A 246 -11.69 6.14 7.45
C PRO A 246 -12.05 7.22 6.43
N ALA A 247 -13.32 7.24 6.01
CA ALA A 247 -13.84 8.19 5.02
C ALA A 247 -13.49 9.65 5.35
N GLN A 248 -13.64 10.06 6.62
CA GLN A 248 -13.35 11.42 7.07
C GLN A 248 -11.88 11.84 6.82
N GLN A 249 -10.92 10.93 7.02
CA GLN A 249 -9.51 11.22 6.78
C GLN A 249 -9.24 11.37 5.28
N LEU A 250 -9.86 10.53 4.46
CA LEU A 250 -9.71 10.60 3.01
C LEU A 250 -10.37 11.83 2.40
N GLU A 251 -11.55 12.21 2.90
CA GLU A 251 -12.22 13.47 2.55
C GLU A 251 -11.40 14.70 2.97
N GLN A 252 -10.71 14.64 4.11
CA GLN A 252 -9.79 15.70 4.51
C GLN A 252 -8.59 15.78 3.57
N ALA A 253 -7.99 14.64 3.19
CA ALA A 253 -6.91 14.60 2.23
C ALA A 253 -7.36 15.17 0.87
N GLN A 254 -8.55 14.78 0.39
CA GLN A 254 -9.13 15.33 -0.84
C GLN A 254 -9.30 16.84 -0.77
N ARG A 255 -9.86 17.37 0.33
CA ARG A 255 -10.01 18.82 0.54
C ARG A 255 -8.67 19.55 0.53
N THR A 256 -7.66 19.02 1.22
CA THR A 256 -6.30 19.57 1.20
C THR A 256 -5.76 19.59 -0.23
N LEU A 257 -5.87 18.50 -0.98
CA LEU A 257 -5.42 18.43 -2.37
C LEU A 257 -6.15 19.44 -3.27
N SER A 258 -7.46 19.61 -3.09
CA SER A 258 -8.23 20.60 -3.85
C SER A 258 -7.85 22.04 -3.53
N GLN A 259 -7.46 22.35 -2.29
CA GLN A 259 -6.96 23.68 -1.93
C GLN A 259 -5.64 24.02 -2.62
N HIS A 260 -4.78 23.02 -2.84
CA HIS A 260 -3.47 23.20 -3.50
C HIS A 260 -3.56 23.16 -5.02
N PHE A 261 -4.38 22.26 -5.58
CA PHE A 261 -4.34 21.90 -7.00
C PHE A 261 -5.65 22.15 -7.74
N GLY A 262 -6.63 22.76 -7.09
CA GLY A 262 -7.96 23.03 -7.66
C GLY A 262 -8.85 21.79 -7.70
N ASP A 263 -9.94 21.87 -8.46
CA ASP A 263 -10.90 20.77 -8.55
C ASP A 263 -10.28 19.53 -9.21
N SER A 264 -10.69 18.36 -8.72
CA SER A 264 -10.28 17.10 -9.33
C SER A 264 -10.85 16.98 -10.73
N GLN A 265 -10.06 16.44 -11.65
CA GLN A 265 -10.49 16.18 -13.02
C GLN A 265 -11.45 14.99 -13.05
N ASP A 266 -12.40 15.02 -13.98
CA ASP A 266 -13.37 13.94 -14.15
C ASP A 266 -12.68 12.60 -14.38
N MET A 267 -13.25 11.57 -13.75
CA MET A 267 -12.82 10.19 -13.98
C MET A 267 -13.23 9.79 -15.39
N PRO A 268 -12.38 9.07 -16.14
CA PRO A 268 -12.87 8.40 -17.33
C PRO A 268 -14.03 7.49 -16.93
N GLU A 269 -15.08 7.49 -17.77
CA GLU A 269 -16.24 6.58 -17.63
C GLU A 269 -15.82 5.12 -17.62
#